data_AF-A0A1V9ZMR8-F1
#
_entry.id   AF-A0A1V9ZMR8-F1
#
_cell.length_a   1.000
_cell.length_b   1.000
_cell.length_c   1.000
_cell.angle_alpha   90.00
_cell.angle_beta   90.00
_cell.angle_gamma   90.00
#
_symmetry.space_group_name_H-M   'P 1'
#
loop_
_entity.id
_entity.type
_entity.pdbx_description
1 polymer ?
#
loop_
_entity_poly.entity_id
_entity_poly.type
_entity_poly.pdbx_seq_one_letter_code
_entity_poly.pdbx_strand_id
1 'polypeptide(L)'
;MLLKLALLMAAVFAVQGLKEKKAKTAVDVVPEIGLSEAQLHKLGYVKKNKYSSTSFQVTPRKHAPQFHDVKAVVDEKFTSISLDDYKGKWLILFFYPFDFTFVCPTEIVGFSDAIKSFRAINAEVLAISTDSHHTHLAWIKTPRDKGGLGKMNIPILADISKRISADYGVLVTDEDDEMFGAALRGLFIIDPKGVIRSIQINDDQVGRSVDETLRILKAFSYADSHPGEVCPANWTPGSKTIKADQEAKYAFFEATYGQDKDL
;
A
#
# COMPACT_ATOMS: atom_id res chain seq x y z
N MET A 1 -59.39 18.68 36.32
CA MET A 1 -59.41 19.03 34.89
C MET A 1 -58.49 20.20 34.51
N LEU A 2 -57.60 20.67 35.41
CA LEU A 2 -56.63 21.75 35.15
C LEU A 2 -55.18 21.25 34.96
N LEU A 3 -54.87 19.99 35.32
CA LEU A 3 -53.51 19.43 35.19
C LEU A 3 -53.19 18.88 33.78
N LYS A 4 -54.21 18.56 32.97
CA LYS A 4 -54.03 18.10 31.58
C LYS A 4 -53.83 19.25 30.57
N LEU A 5 -54.17 20.49 30.95
CA LEU A 5 -54.02 21.66 30.07
C LEU A 5 -52.60 22.28 30.15
N ALA A 6 -51.90 22.10 31.27
CA ALA A 6 -50.51 22.53 31.42
C ALA A 6 -49.51 21.65 30.64
N LEU A 7 -49.80 20.35 30.48
CA LEU A 7 -48.92 19.42 29.75
C LEU A 7 -48.95 19.64 28.22
N LEU A 8 -50.05 20.15 27.67
CA LEU A 8 -50.17 20.38 26.22
C LEU A 8 -49.50 21.69 25.77
N MET A 9 -49.45 22.70 26.63
CA MET A 9 -48.77 23.98 26.35
C MET A 9 -47.24 23.86 26.40
N ALA A 10 -46.69 22.96 27.23
CA ALA A 10 -45.25 22.69 27.27
C ALA A 10 -44.74 21.97 26.02
N ALA A 11 -45.56 21.13 25.39
CA ALA A 11 -45.20 20.42 24.17
C ALA A 11 -45.14 21.34 22.93
N VAL A 12 -45.96 22.40 22.88
CA VAL A 12 -45.99 23.33 21.73
C VAL A 12 -44.78 24.28 21.72
N PHE A 13 -44.29 24.70 22.91
CA PHE A 13 -43.08 25.54 23.00
C PHE A 13 -41.79 24.78 22.67
N ALA A 14 -41.72 23.47 22.94
CA ALA A 14 -40.54 22.66 22.62
C ALA A 14 -40.35 22.44 21.10
N VAL A 15 -41.43 22.45 20.32
CA VAL A 15 -41.37 22.23 18.86
C VAL A 15 -41.01 23.50 18.08
N GLN A 16 -41.26 24.70 18.64
CA GLN A 16 -40.96 25.97 17.96
C GLN A 16 -39.55 26.52 18.21
N GLY A 17 -38.75 25.89 19.08
CA GLY A 17 -37.35 26.28 19.35
C GLY A 17 -36.31 25.72 18.37
N LEU A 18 -36.70 24.83 17.46
CA LEU A 18 -35.81 24.18 16.50
C LEU A 18 -35.92 24.82 15.12
N LYS A 19 -35.49 26.07 14.97
CA LYS A 19 -35.03 26.58 13.68
C LYS A 19 -33.95 27.65 13.87
N GLU A 20 -32.81 27.36 13.24
CA GLU A 20 -31.67 28.23 12.93
C GLU A 20 -30.68 28.59 14.06
N LYS A 21 -29.63 27.76 14.21
CA LYS A 21 -28.26 28.28 14.30
C LYS A 21 -27.30 27.47 13.42
N LYS A 22 -26.51 28.25 12.68
CA LYS A 22 -25.55 27.88 11.63
C LYS A 22 -24.55 26.79 12.02
N ALA A 23 -24.15 26.04 11.00
CA ALA A 23 -23.01 25.14 10.97
C ALA A 23 -21.75 25.74 11.62
N LYS A 24 -21.14 25.00 12.54
CA LYS A 24 -19.73 25.02 12.89
C LYS A 24 -19.35 23.68 13.54
N THR A 25 -18.34 23.04 12.94
CA THR A 25 -17.45 22.00 13.49
C THR A 25 -18.08 20.69 13.97
N ALA A 26 -17.81 19.61 13.22
CA ALA A 26 -17.79 18.27 13.75
C ALA A 26 -16.81 18.22 14.94
N VAL A 27 -17.32 17.88 16.12
CA VAL A 27 -16.52 17.55 17.30
C VAL A 27 -17.05 16.22 17.81
N ASP A 28 -16.15 15.24 17.84
CA ASP A 28 -16.32 13.92 18.40
C ASP A 28 -16.69 14.01 19.89
N VAL A 29 -17.90 13.60 20.25
CA VAL A 29 -18.22 13.09 21.60
C VAL A 29 -19.23 11.96 21.43
N VAL A 30 -18.77 10.71 21.47
CA VAL A 30 -19.66 9.58 21.76
C VAL A 30 -20.04 9.72 23.24
N PRO A 31 -21.32 9.69 23.63
CA PRO A 31 -21.67 9.71 25.05
C PRO A 31 -21.04 8.50 25.73
N GLU A 32 -20.45 8.66 26.92
CA GLU A 32 -20.04 7.55 27.78
C GLU A 32 -21.30 6.77 28.23
N ILE A 33 -21.83 5.94 27.34
CA ILE A 33 -22.76 4.88 27.68
C ILE A 33 -21.89 3.78 28.28
N GLY A 34 -21.93 3.61 29.60
CA GLY A 34 -21.15 2.63 30.38
C GLY A 34 -21.48 1.16 30.07
N LEU A 35 -21.47 0.80 28.79
CA LEU A 35 -21.64 -0.54 28.26
C LEU A 35 -20.25 -1.11 27.96
N SER A 36 -20.02 -2.34 28.39
CA SER A 36 -18.82 -3.11 28.02
C SER A 36 -18.82 -3.47 26.53
N GLU A 37 -17.65 -3.72 25.96
CA GLU A 37 -17.48 -4.16 24.57
C GLU A 37 -18.33 -5.40 24.24
N ALA A 38 -18.47 -6.33 25.19
CA ALA A 38 -19.33 -7.51 25.03
C ALA A 38 -20.83 -7.16 24.89
N GLN A 39 -21.28 -6.07 25.54
CA GLN A 39 -22.65 -5.57 25.40
C GLN A 39 -22.84 -4.84 24.06
N LEU A 40 -21.85 -4.08 23.60
CA LEU A 40 -21.86 -3.41 22.30
C LEU A 40 -21.91 -4.42 21.14
N HIS A 41 -21.12 -5.49 21.22
CA HIS A 41 -21.11 -6.57 20.22
C HIS A 41 -22.46 -7.31 20.14
N LYS A 42 -23.09 -7.60 21.30
CA LYS A 42 -24.44 -8.22 21.35
C LYS A 42 -25.54 -7.33 20.78
N LEU A 43 -25.35 -6.01 20.84
CA LEU A 43 -26.27 -5.03 20.25
C LEU A 43 -26.00 -4.77 18.76
N GLY A 44 -25.04 -5.49 18.16
CA GLY A 44 -24.67 -5.32 16.76
C GLY A 44 -23.89 -4.03 16.48
N TYR A 45 -23.37 -3.37 17.52
CA TYR A 45 -22.51 -2.21 17.35
C TYR A 45 -21.10 -2.68 16.96
N VAL A 46 -20.64 -2.30 15.78
CA VAL A 46 -19.26 -2.49 15.33
C VAL A 46 -18.56 -1.15 15.42
N LYS A 47 -17.47 -1.07 16.20
CA LYS A 47 -16.62 0.12 16.28
C LYS A 47 -16.13 0.45 14.87
N LYS A 48 -16.61 1.56 14.30
CA LYS A 48 -16.14 2.02 12.98
C LYS A 48 -14.70 2.47 13.14
N ASN A 49 -13.76 1.67 12.66
CA ASN A 49 -12.40 2.13 12.49
C ASN A 49 -12.39 3.28 11.46
N LYS A 50 -11.79 4.42 11.80
CA LYS A 50 -11.67 5.59 10.90
C LYS A 50 -10.87 5.29 9.62
N TYR A 51 -10.09 4.21 9.61
CA TYR A 51 -9.36 3.70 8.46
C TYR A 51 -10.13 2.60 7.69
N SER A 52 -11.28 2.14 8.20
CA SER A 52 -12.04 1.01 7.65
C SER A 52 -12.95 1.38 6.47
N SER A 53 -12.99 2.64 6.03
CA SER A 53 -13.92 3.07 4.98
C SER A 53 -13.32 3.06 3.58
N THR A 54 -12.95 1.90 3.04
CA THR A 54 -13.21 1.52 1.64
C THR A 54 -12.78 0.08 1.39
N SER A 55 -13.71 -0.73 0.88
CA SER A 55 -13.42 -2.04 0.26
C SER A 55 -12.19 -1.94 -0.65
N PHE A 56 -11.23 -2.85 -0.48
CA PHE A 56 -10.02 -3.06 -1.29
C PHE A 56 -10.17 -2.59 -2.76
N GLN A 57 -9.82 -1.33 -3.06
CA GLN A 57 -9.92 -0.75 -4.41
C GLN A 57 -8.60 -0.84 -5.19
N VAL A 58 -7.55 -1.32 -4.54
CA VAL A 58 -6.20 -1.40 -5.11
C VAL A 58 -6.00 -2.77 -5.72
N THR A 59 -6.03 -2.79 -7.06
CA THR A 59 -5.88 -4.01 -7.86
C THR A 59 -5.09 -3.69 -9.11
N PRO A 60 -4.44 -4.69 -9.74
CA PRO A 60 -3.88 -4.50 -11.06
C PRO A 60 -4.92 -3.96 -12.05
N ARG A 61 -4.46 -3.17 -13.03
CA ARG A 61 -5.29 -2.44 -14.03
C ARG A 61 -5.98 -1.17 -13.51
N LYS A 62 -5.82 -0.81 -12.23
CA LYS A 62 -6.28 0.47 -11.69
C LYS A 62 -5.11 1.43 -11.51
N HIS A 63 -5.40 2.74 -11.57
CA HIS A 63 -4.42 3.75 -11.20
C HIS A 63 -4.04 3.60 -9.72
N ALA A 64 -2.76 3.80 -9.41
CA ALA A 64 -2.28 3.75 -8.04
C ALA A 64 -2.87 4.91 -7.21
N PRO A 65 -3.25 4.68 -5.94
CA PRO A 65 -3.72 5.74 -5.06
C PRO A 65 -2.70 6.87 -4.94
N GLN A 66 -3.19 8.10 -5.07
CA GLN A 66 -2.37 9.31 -5.12
C GLN A 66 -1.94 9.76 -3.71
N PHE A 67 -0.71 10.25 -3.61
CA PHE A 67 -0.21 10.98 -2.45
C PHE A 67 0.67 12.14 -2.92
N HIS A 68 0.69 13.22 -2.14
CA HIS A 68 1.33 14.48 -2.51
C HIS A 68 2.12 15.07 -1.35
N ASP A 69 3.28 15.64 -1.65
CA ASP A 69 4.12 16.44 -0.74
C ASP A 69 4.51 15.74 0.59
N VAL A 70 4.63 14.41 0.57
CA VAL A 70 4.90 13.61 1.78
C VAL A 70 6.37 13.62 2.12
N LYS A 71 6.71 13.76 3.42
CA LYS A 71 8.10 13.79 3.86
C LYS A 71 8.79 12.45 3.64
N ALA A 72 10.01 12.52 3.11
CA ALA A 72 10.89 11.39 2.89
C ALA A 72 12.34 11.78 3.20
N VAL A 73 13.19 10.77 3.38
CA VAL A 73 14.64 10.94 3.43
C VAL A 73 15.25 10.53 2.10
N VAL A 74 15.94 11.47 1.46
CA VAL A 74 16.67 11.28 0.18
C VAL A 74 18.05 11.86 0.36
N ASP A 75 19.10 11.07 0.11
CA ASP A 75 20.50 11.49 0.31
C ASP A 75 20.73 12.14 1.68
N GLU A 76 20.19 11.51 2.74
CA GLU A 76 20.24 11.98 4.13
C GLU A 76 19.58 13.35 4.40
N LYS A 77 18.76 13.85 3.48
CA LYS A 77 18.03 15.11 3.59
C LYS A 77 16.52 14.89 3.58
N PHE A 78 15.81 15.74 4.32
CA PHE A 78 14.36 15.77 4.26
C PHE A 78 13.87 16.42 2.97
N THR A 79 13.14 15.64 2.19
CA THR A 79 12.55 16.04 0.91
C THR A 79 11.06 15.73 0.94
N SER A 80 10.27 16.40 0.11
CA SER A 80 8.87 16.06 -0.11
C SER A 80 8.74 15.28 -1.42
N ILE A 81 7.99 14.19 -1.43
CA ILE A 81 7.76 13.32 -2.58
C ILE A 81 6.25 13.18 -2.82
N SER A 82 5.87 13.23 -4.09
CA SER A 82 4.54 12.91 -4.60
C SER A 82 4.61 11.71 -5.52
N LEU A 83 3.50 10.98 -5.69
CA LEU A 83 3.44 9.87 -6.66
C LEU A 83 3.73 10.38 -8.10
N ASP A 84 3.31 11.60 -8.39
CA ASP A 84 3.49 12.26 -9.69
C ASP A 84 4.95 12.50 -10.08
N ASP A 85 5.89 12.50 -9.12
CA ASP A 85 7.32 12.65 -9.38
C ASP A 85 7.90 11.46 -10.17
N TYR A 86 7.16 10.34 -10.22
CA TYR A 86 7.55 9.12 -10.92
C TYR A 86 6.82 8.93 -12.26
N LYS A 87 6.01 9.89 -12.72
CA LYS A 87 5.34 9.83 -14.03
C LYS A 87 6.34 9.58 -15.16
N GLY A 88 6.00 8.69 -16.09
CA GLY A 88 6.87 8.31 -17.19
C GLY A 88 7.96 7.29 -16.84
N LYS A 89 8.04 6.84 -15.58
CA LYS A 89 8.94 5.77 -15.12
C LYS A 89 8.14 4.61 -14.54
N TRP A 90 8.72 3.42 -14.57
CA TRP A 90 8.25 2.34 -13.71
C TRP A 90 8.55 2.69 -12.26
N LEU A 91 7.67 2.30 -11.34
CA LEU A 91 7.88 2.49 -9.91
C LEU A 91 7.64 1.19 -9.16
N ILE A 92 8.65 0.77 -8.41
CA ILE A 92 8.51 -0.24 -7.36
C ILE A 92 8.22 0.51 -6.07
N LEU A 93 6.97 0.50 -5.63
CA LEU A 93 6.55 1.10 -4.36
C LEU A 93 6.33 -0.03 -3.37
N PHE A 94 7.09 -0.05 -2.27
CA PHE A 94 6.97 -1.11 -1.29
C PHE A 94 6.88 -0.58 0.13
N PHE A 95 5.99 -1.19 0.90
CA PHE A 95 5.78 -0.93 2.30
C PHE A 95 6.56 -1.92 3.16
N TYR A 96 6.94 -1.50 4.36
CA TYR A 96 7.49 -2.36 5.39
C TYR A 96 6.90 -1.99 6.76
N PRO A 97 6.89 -2.92 7.74
CA PRO A 97 6.24 -2.69 9.02
C PRO A 97 6.77 -1.50 9.83
N PHE A 98 8.01 -1.59 10.31
CA PHE A 98 8.63 -0.59 11.18
C PHE A 98 10.14 -0.50 10.99
N ASP A 99 10.69 0.68 11.25
CA ASP A 99 12.12 0.92 11.42
C ASP A 99 12.70 0.12 12.60
N PHE A 100 14.02 -0.15 12.56
CA PHE A 100 14.76 -0.85 13.63
C PHE A 100 14.25 -2.26 13.99
N THR A 101 13.57 -2.92 13.06
CA THR A 101 13.13 -4.32 13.18
C THR A 101 14.07 -5.29 12.41
N PHE A 102 13.66 -6.54 12.22
CA PHE A 102 14.57 -7.63 11.81
C PHE A 102 14.67 -7.83 10.28
N VAL A 103 13.55 -8.07 9.61
CA VAL A 103 13.52 -8.36 8.16
C VAL A 103 13.56 -7.08 7.32
N CYS A 104 12.94 -6.00 7.77
CA CYS A 104 12.86 -4.73 7.07
C CYS A 104 14.22 -4.17 6.57
N PRO A 105 15.30 -4.14 7.37
CA PRO A 105 16.57 -3.61 6.89
C PRO A 105 17.16 -4.45 5.74
N THR A 106 16.92 -5.76 5.71
CA THR A 106 17.46 -6.63 4.65
C THR A 106 16.79 -6.34 3.30
N GLU A 107 15.48 -6.09 3.30
CA GLU A 107 14.73 -5.73 2.09
C GLU A 107 15.15 -4.36 1.56
N ILE A 108 15.18 -3.34 2.43
CA ILE A 108 15.50 -1.96 2.05
C ILE A 108 16.93 -1.87 1.51
N VAL A 109 17.88 -2.53 2.18
CA VAL A 109 19.27 -2.64 1.71
C VAL A 109 19.35 -3.38 0.37
N GLY A 110 18.65 -4.51 0.21
CA GLY A 110 18.64 -5.29 -1.02
C GLY A 110 18.18 -4.47 -2.23
N PHE A 111 17.07 -3.74 -2.09
CA PHE A 111 16.59 -2.83 -3.13
C PHE A 111 17.52 -1.64 -3.38
N SER A 112 18.07 -1.04 -2.32
CA SER A 112 19.02 0.07 -2.41
C SER A 112 20.30 -0.32 -3.16
N ASP A 113 20.82 -1.52 -2.91
CA ASP A 113 22.04 -2.02 -3.55
C ASP A 113 21.78 -2.42 -5.01
N ALA A 114 20.57 -2.93 -5.31
CA ALA A 114 20.13 -3.31 -6.65
C ALA A 114 19.58 -2.15 -7.51
N ILE A 115 19.48 -0.92 -6.99
CA ILE A 115 18.81 0.21 -7.66
C ILE A 115 19.31 0.48 -9.08
N LYS A 116 20.59 0.22 -9.36
CA LYS A 116 21.16 0.40 -10.72
C LYS A 116 20.49 -0.50 -11.75
N SER A 117 20.12 -1.73 -11.36
CA SER A 117 19.42 -2.69 -12.23
C SER A 117 18.00 -2.23 -12.55
N PHE A 118 17.32 -1.57 -11.61
CA PHE A 118 16.00 -0.96 -11.83
C PHE A 118 16.11 0.27 -12.73
N ARG A 119 17.04 1.18 -12.44
CA ARG A 119 17.25 2.40 -13.25
C ARG A 119 17.68 2.10 -14.68
N ALA A 120 18.39 0.98 -14.93
CA ALA A 120 18.77 0.54 -16.27
C ALA A 120 17.56 0.25 -17.19
N ILE A 121 16.38 0.00 -16.63
CA ILE A 121 15.13 -0.22 -17.37
C ILE A 121 14.08 0.86 -17.05
N ASN A 122 14.55 2.09 -16.76
CA ASN A 122 13.72 3.26 -16.48
C ASN A 122 12.74 3.05 -15.30
N ALA A 123 13.22 2.42 -14.23
CA ALA A 123 12.47 2.21 -13.01
C ALA A 123 13.12 2.88 -11.80
N GLU A 124 12.29 3.38 -10.87
CA GLU A 124 12.70 3.82 -9.54
C GLU A 124 12.09 2.92 -8.46
N VAL A 125 12.60 3.05 -7.24
CA VAL A 125 12.14 2.30 -6.07
C VAL A 125 11.88 3.28 -4.92
N LEU A 126 10.77 3.09 -4.22
CA LEU A 126 10.33 3.90 -3.07
C LEU A 126 9.94 2.97 -1.90
N ALA A 127 10.61 3.12 -0.77
CA ALA A 127 10.27 2.44 0.48
C ALA A 127 9.32 3.31 1.33
N ILE A 128 8.34 2.70 1.99
CA ILE A 128 7.35 3.40 2.84
C ILE A 128 7.13 2.64 4.15
N SER A 129 7.11 3.33 5.28
CA SER A 129 6.50 2.82 6.52
C SER A 129 5.69 3.90 7.22
N THR A 130 5.08 3.54 8.35
CA THR A 130 4.31 4.48 9.18
C THR A 130 5.18 5.25 10.18
N ASP A 131 6.50 5.05 10.16
CA ASP A 131 7.48 5.78 10.96
C ASP A 131 7.68 7.23 10.48
N SER A 132 8.38 8.02 11.29
CA SER A 132 8.70 9.40 10.94
C SER A 132 9.97 9.51 10.10
N HIS A 133 10.06 10.56 9.29
CA HIS A 133 11.28 10.89 8.54
C HIS A 133 12.49 11.13 9.45
N HIS A 134 12.28 11.51 10.72
CA HIS A 134 13.35 11.58 11.71
C HIS A 134 13.88 10.18 12.11
N THR A 135 12.97 9.21 12.30
CA THR A 135 13.31 7.81 12.57
C THR A 135 14.08 7.22 11.40
N HIS A 136 13.61 7.44 10.17
CA HIS A 136 14.30 7.00 8.95
C HIS A 136 15.73 7.54 8.89
N LEU A 137 15.94 8.84 9.15
CA LEU A 137 17.27 9.44 9.10
C LEU A 137 18.19 8.87 10.19
N ALA A 138 17.67 8.62 11.39
CA ALA A 138 18.43 7.95 12.44
C ALA A 138 18.83 6.52 12.02
N TRP A 139 17.94 5.79 11.37
CA TRP A 139 18.18 4.42 10.92
C TRP A 139 19.16 4.33 9.75
N ILE A 140 19.09 5.28 8.81
CA ILE A 140 20.08 5.48 7.73
C ILE A 140 21.47 5.75 8.32
N LYS A 141 21.57 6.55 9.39
CA LYS A 141 22.84 6.83 10.07
C LYS A 141 23.35 5.67 10.91
N THR A 142 22.54 4.64 11.14
CA THR A 142 22.95 3.46 11.88
C THR A 142 23.71 2.51 10.94
N PRO A 143 24.90 2.02 11.32
CA PRO A 143 25.67 1.07 10.51
C PRO A 143 24.91 -0.26 10.28
N ARG A 144 25.13 -0.88 9.10
CA ARG A 144 24.46 -2.13 8.71
C ARG A 144 24.78 -3.31 9.66
N ASP A 145 26.00 -3.38 10.18
CA ASP A 145 26.43 -4.40 11.16
C ASP A 145 25.78 -4.22 12.54
N LYS A 146 25.05 -3.11 12.76
CA LYS A 146 24.23 -2.83 13.94
C LYS A 146 22.73 -2.88 13.65
N GLY A 147 22.33 -3.48 12.52
CA GLY A 147 20.92 -3.54 12.10
C GLY A 147 20.38 -2.24 11.52
N GLY A 148 21.26 -1.29 11.19
CA GLY A 148 20.91 -0.07 10.47
C GLY A 148 20.88 -0.26 8.96
N LEU A 149 20.57 0.82 8.24
CA LEU A 149 20.53 0.79 6.77
C LEU A 149 21.87 1.20 6.14
N GLY A 150 22.62 2.09 6.80
CA GLY A 150 23.75 2.79 6.19
C GLY A 150 23.32 3.68 5.02
N LYS A 151 24.26 4.03 4.13
CA LYS A 151 23.98 4.86 2.96
C LYS A 151 22.91 4.20 2.07
N MET A 152 21.83 4.95 1.82
CA MET A 152 20.71 4.54 0.96
C MET A 152 20.75 5.22 -0.40
N ASN A 153 20.40 4.49 -1.44
CA ASN A 153 20.31 4.98 -2.82
C ASN A 153 18.87 5.13 -3.32
N ILE A 154 17.90 4.83 -2.44
CA ILE A 154 16.46 4.92 -2.68
C ILE A 154 15.84 5.83 -1.60
N PRO A 155 14.76 6.55 -1.92
CA PRO A 155 14.00 7.30 -0.94
C PRO A 155 13.28 6.40 0.08
N ILE A 156 13.19 6.87 1.32
CA ILE A 156 12.35 6.28 2.37
C ILE A 156 11.32 7.31 2.83
N LEU A 157 10.05 7.04 2.58
CA LEU A 157 8.92 7.96 2.77
C LEU A 157 8.15 7.63 4.06
N ALA A 158 7.82 8.69 4.80
CA ALA A 158 7.23 8.62 6.14
C ALA A 158 5.71 8.81 6.09
N ASP A 159 4.95 7.72 6.08
CA ASP A 159 3.48 7.73 6.19
C ASP A 159 3.02 7.81 7.66
N ILE A 160 3.43 8.86 8.37
CA ILE A 160 3.06 9.10 9.78
C ILE A 160 1.52 9.10 9.95
N SER A 161 0.82 9.59 8.92
CA SER A 161 -0.64 9.69 8.88
C SER A 161 -1.36 8.34 8.77
N LYS A 162 -0.64 7.29 8.34
CA LYS A 162 -1.15 5.96 8.01
C LYS A 162 -2.14 5.93 6.84
N ARG A 163 -2.38 7.07 6.18
CA ARG A 163 -3.37 7.19 5.10
C ARG A 163 -2.89 6.48 3.85
N ILE A 164 -1.61 6.60 3.50
CA ILE A 164 -1.06 5.95 2.30
C ILE A 164 -1.13 4.44 2.47
N SER A 165 -0.73 3.93 3.64
CA SER A 165 -0.81 2.50 3.97
C SER A 165 -2.26 1.99 3.93
N ALA A 166 -3.23 2.79 4.41
CA ALA A 166 -4.65 2.46 4.33
C ALA A 166 -5.17 2.48 2.88
N ASP A 167 -4.83 3.52 2.11
CA ASP A 167 -5.26 3.70 0.72
C ASP A 167 -4.72 2.57 -0.17
N TYR A 168 -3.51 2.06 0.13
CA TYR A 168 -2.91 0.90 -0.54
C TYR A 168 -3.41 -0.46 0.01
N GLY A 169 -4.26 -0.46 1.04
CA GLY A 169 -4.85 -1.67 1.62
C GLY A 169 -3.87 -2.55 2.39
N VAL A 170 -2.78 -1.96 2.91
CA VAL A 170 -1.71 -2.68 3.62
C VAL A 170 -1.59 -2.28 5.09
N LEU A 171 -2.37 -1.33 5.57
CA LEU A 171 -2.37 -0.96 6.99
C LEU A 171 -3.00 -2.06 7.85
N VAL A 172 -2.30 -2.50 8.89
CA VAL A 172 -2.87 -3.35 9.93
C VAL A 172 -3.73 -2.48 10.84
N THR A 173 -5.04 -2.73 10.81
CA THR A 173 -6.02 -1.90 11.51
C THR A 173 -6.72 -2.56 12.69
N ASP A 174 -6.51 -3.86 12.88
CA ASP A 174 -7.03 -4.57 14.04
C ASP A 174 -6.25 -4.12 15.27
N GLU A 175 -6.96 -3.60 16.28
CA GLU A 175 -6.36 -3.06 17.51
C GLU A 175 -5.78 -4.17 18.40
N ASP A 176 -6.22 -5.42 18.20
CA ASP A 176 -5.75 -6.59 18.95
C ASP A 176 -4.53 -7.27 18.28
N ASP A 177 -4.16 -6.85 17.08
CA ASP A 177 -2.97 -7.35 16.36
C ASP A 177 -1.71 -6.66 16.89
N GLU A 178 -0.65 -7.43 17.17
CA GLU A 178 0.65 -6.89 17.65
C GLU A 178 1.28 -5.90 16.65
N MET A 179 0.90 -6.00 15.38
CA MET A 179 1.34 -5.13 14.29
C MET A 179 0.41 -3.94 14.06
N PHE A 180 -0.54 -3.65 14.97
CA PHE A 180 -1.46 -2.53 14.85
C PHE A 180 -0.76 -1.21 14.48
N GLY A 181 -1.21 -0.58 13.39
CA GLY A 181 -0.65 0.67 12.90
C GLY A 181 0.61 0.53 12.05
N ALA A 182 1.11 -0.69 11.83
CA ALA A 182 2.15 -1.01 10.85
C ALA A 182 1.55 -1.19 9.45
N ALA A 183 2.39 -1.06 8.42
CA ALA A 183 2.05 -1.55 7.10
C ALA A 183 2.54 -3.01 6.93
N LEU A 184 1.72 -3.88 6.34
CA LEU A 184 2.13 -5.19 5.85
C LEU A 184 3.23 -5.05 4.79
N ARG A 185 3.92 -6.16 4.47
CA ARG A 185 4.97 -6.19 3.43
C ARG A 185 4.37 -6.17 2.02
N GLY A 186 3.64 -5.10 1.69
CA GLY A 186 3.04 -4.87 0.38
C GLY A 186 4.04 -4.28 -0.62
N LEU A 187 4.10 -4.80 -1.83
CA LEU A 187 4.90 -4.31 -2.93
C LEU A 187 4.01 -4.15 -4.17
N PHE A 188 4.13 -2.99 -4.81
CA PHE A 188 3.34 -2.59 -5.96
C PHE A 188 4.29 -2.25 -7.11
N ILE A 189 4.06 -2.88 -8.27
CA ILE A 189 4.74 -2.51 -9.52
C ILE A 189 3.78 -1.61 -10.30
N ILE A 190 4.15 -0.35 -10.45
CA ILE A 190 3.36 0.70 -11.09
C ILE A 190 4.04 1.07 -12.41
N ASP A 191 3.26 1.12 -13.49
CA ASP A 191 3.79 1.44 -14.82
C ASP A 191 3.95 2.95 -15.07
N PRO A 192 4.61 3.37 -16.17
CA PRO A 192 4.82 4.78 -16.52
C PRO A 192 3.54 5.62 -16.63
N LYS A 193 2.36 4.99 -16.77
CA LYS A 193 1.05 5.65 -16.83
C LYS A 193 0.39 5.73 -15.45
N GLY A 194 1.07 5.30 -14.40
CA GLY A 194 0.57 5.27 -13.03
C GLY A 194 -0.43 4.14 -12.78
N VAL A 195 -0.42 3.08 -13.59
CA VAL A 195 -1.33 1.93 -13.43
C VAL A 195 -0.60 0.79 -12.70
N ILE A 196 -1.25 0.19 -11.70
CA ILE A 196 -0.71 -0.96 -10.99
C ILE A 196 -0.74 -2.18 -11.91
N ARG A 197 0.39 -2.88 -12.00
CA ARG A 197 0.57 -4.08 -12.85
C ARG A 197 0.71 -5.35 -12.03
N SER A 198 1.31 -5.27 -10.85
CA SER A 198 1.45 -6.38 -9.92
C SER A 198 1.38 -5.90 -8.48
N ILE A 199 0.87 -6.77 -7.62
CA ILE A 199 0.82 -6.59 -6.17
C ILE A 199 1.34 -7.89 -5.53
N GLN A 200 2.26 -7.76 -4.59
CA GLN A 200 2.69 -8.84 -3.70
C GLN A 200 2.50 -8.37 -2.26
N ILE A 201 1.82 -9.16 -1.43
CA ILE A 201 1.67 -8.87 0.00
C ILE A 201 2.13 -10.11 0.75
N ASN A 202 3.18 -9.97 1.53
CA ASN A 202 3.64 -11.00 2.45
C ASN A 202 3.22 -10.63 3.88
N ASP A 203 3.05 -11.67 4.70
CA ASP A 203 2.99 -11.52 6.15
C ASP A 203 4.35 -11.05 6.72
N ASP A 204 4.38 -10.64 7.98
CA ASP A 204 5.50 -9.95 8.61
C ASP A 204 6.81 -10.77 8.66
N GLN A 205 6.73 -12.10 8.75
CA GLN A 205 7.89 -12.99 8.95
C GLN A 205 8.71 -13.26 7.67
N VAL A 206 8.13 -13.08 6.48
CA VAL A 206 8.74 -13.54 5.22
C VAL A 206 9.10 -12.36 4.32
N GLY A 207 10.41 -12.12 4.14
CA GLY A 207 10.93 -11.10 3.23
C GLY A 207 10.64 -11.38 1.75
N ARG A 208 10.59 -10.31 0.95
CA ARG A 208 10.39 -10.37 -0.50
C ARG A 208 11.71 -10.59 -1.25
N SER A 209 11.59 -11.00 -2.51
CA SER A 209 12.72 -11.21 -3.42
C SER A 209 12.91 -10.02 -4.36
N VAL A 210 14.10 -9.41 -4.31
CA VAL A 210 14.52 -8.36 -5.24
C VAL A 210 14.62 -8.92 -6.66
N ASP A 211 15.13 -10.14 -6.81
CA ASP A 211 15.30 -10.80 -8.11
C ASP A 211 13.96 -11.09 -8.78
N GLU A 212 12.97 -11.55 -8.02
CA GLU A 212 11.63 -11.80 -8.54
C GLU A 212 10.94 -10.49 -8.94
N THR A 213 11.09 -9.44 -8.11
CA THR A 213 10.59 -8.11 -8.45
C THR A 213 11.17 -7.61 -9.77
N LEU A 214 12.49 -7.77 -9.95
CA LEU A 214 13.17 -7.40 -11.19
C LEU A 214 12.74 -8.27 -12.38
N ARG A 215 12.51 -9.57 -12.18
CA ARG A 215 12.02 -10.49 -13.22
C ARG A 215 10.63 -10.08 -13.70
N ILE A 216 9.69 -9.83 -12.79
CA ILE A 216 8.33 -9.39 -13.12
C ILE A 216 8.35 -8.04 -13.84
N LEU A 217 9.15 -7.08 -13.35
CA LEU A 217 9.30 -5.77 -14.00
C LEU A 217 9.81 -5.91 -15.43
N LYS A 218 10.84 -6.73 -15.65
CA LYS A 218 11.37 -7.01 -17.00
C LYS A 218 10.33 -7.68 -17.90
N ALA A 219 9.49 -8.57 -17.35
CA ALA A 219 8.42 -9.22 -18.10
C ALA A 219 7.36 -8.21 -18.57
N PHE A 220 6.92 -7.29 -17.69
CA PHE A 220 6.00 -6.23 -18.10
C PHE A 220 6.62 -5.27 -19.11
N SER A 221 7.89 -4.89 -18.91
CA SER A 221 8.60 -4.06 -19.89
C SER A 221 8.74 -4.76 -21.26
N TYR A 222 8.92 -6.08 -21.29
CA TYR A 222 8.93 -6.86 -22.52
C TYR A 222 7.55 -6.86 -23.18
N ALA A 223 6.50 -7.22 -22.44
CA ALA A 223 5.14 -7.29 -22.95
C ALA A 223 4.64 -5.94 -23.49
N ASP A 224 4.98 -4.83 -22.84
CA ASP A 224 4.62 -3.48 -23.30
C ASP A 224 5.37 -3.08 -24.58
N SER A 225 6.57 -3.64 -24.83
CA SER A 225 7.36 -3.39 -26.06
C SER A 225 7.10 -4.39 -27.20
N HIS A 226 6.43 -5.52 -26.91
CA HIS A 226 6.09 -6.56 -27.89
C HIS A 226 4.58 -6.84 -27.88
N PRO A 227 3.74 -5.91 -28.38
CA PRO A 227 2.30 -6.11 -28.44
C PRO A 227 1.93 -7.40 -29.19
N GLY A 228 1.06 -8.22 -28.58
CA GLY A 228 0.66 -9.51 -29.14
C GLY A 228 1.53 -10.68 -28.68
N GLU A 229 2.52 -10.47 -27.82
CA GLU A 229 3.23 -11.54 -27.11
C GLU A 229 2.94 -11.53 -25.61
N VAL A 230 3.00 -12.70 -24.98
CA VAL A 230 2.88 -12.85 -23.53
C VAL A 230 4.04 -13.69 -22.97
N CYS A 231 4.42 -13.36 -21.74
CA CYS A 231 5.48 -14.06 -21.01
C CYS A 231 4.89 -15.28 -20.25
N PRO A 232 5.38 -16.51 -20.50
CA PRO A 232 4.94 -17.71 -19.77
C PRO A 232 5.42 -17.72 -18.29
N ALA A 233 5.01 -18.76 -17.56
CA ALA A 233 5.50 -19.02 -16.21
C ALA A 233 7.03 -19.11 -16.18
N ASN A 234 7.64 -18.57 -15.12
CA ASN A 234 9.09 -18.53 -14.92
C ASN A 234 9.88 -17.83 -16.05
N TRP A 235 9.22 -17.02 -16.89
CA TRP A 235 9.90 -16.30 -17.97
C TRP A 235 11.01 -15.40 -17.42
N THR A 236 12.15 -15.45 -18.11
CA THR A 236 13.30 -14.56 -17.92
C THR A 236 13.71 -13.97 -19.28
N PRO A 237 14.42 -12.83 -19.32
CA PRO A 237 14.88 -12.25 -20.58
C PRO A 237 15.62 -13.25 -21.46
N GLY A 238 15.22 -13.34 -22.73
CA GLY A 238 15.76 -14.32 -23.70
C GLY A 238 15.01 -15.66 -23.73
N SER A 239 14.11 -15.92 -22.80
CA SER A 239 13.21 -17.09 -22.84
C SER A 239 12.14 -16.94 -23.93
N LYS A 240 11.62 -18.08 -24.41
CA LYS A 240 10.51 -18.12 -25.38
C LYS A 240 9.26 -17.41 -24.83
N THR A 241 8.55 -16.71 -25.71
CA THR A 241 7.24 -16.09 -25.44
C THR A 241 6.14 -16.78 -26.23
N ILE A 242 4.89 -16.45 -25.91
CA ILE A 242 3.71 -17.00 -26.59
C ILE A 242 3.06 -15.87 -27.38
N LYS A 243 2.76 -16.10 -28.67
CA LYS A 243 1.90 -15.20 -29.44
C LYS A 243 0.48 -15.29 -28.89
N ALA A 244 -0.11 -14.16 -28.53
CA ALA A 244 -1.45 -14.01 -27.95
C ALA A 244 -2.55 -14.15 -29.04
N ASP A 245 -2.46 -15.24 -29.79
CA ASP A 245 -3.39 -15.63 -30.85
C ASP A 245 -3.72 -17.13 -30.72
N GLN A 246 -4.94 -17.51 -31.11
CA GLN A 246 -5.46 -18.85 -30.84
C GLN A 246 -4.72 -19.95 -31.60
N GLU A 247 -4.25 -19.67 -32.82
CA GLU A 247 -3.55 -20.66 -33.65
C GLU A 247 -2.04 -20.51 -33.50
N ALA A 248 -1.52 -19.27 -33.49
CA ALA A 248 -0.09 -19.02 -33.44
C ALA A 248 0.55 -19.46 -32.12
N LYS A 249 -0.23 -19.57 -31.03
CA LYS A 249 0.26 -20.10 -29.74
C LYS A 249 0.75 -21.54 -29.83
N TYR A 250 0.24 -22.35 -30.77
CA TYR A 250 0.62 -23.76 -30.87
C TYR A 250 2.11 -23.96 -31.14
N ALA A 251 2.76 -23.02 -31.83
CA ALA A 251 4.21 -23.06 -32.04
C ALA A 251 5.00 -23.07 -30.71
N PHE A 252 4.53 -22.33 -29.70
CA PHE A 252 5.15 -22.37 -28.37
C PHE A 252 4.89 -23.70 -27.66
N PHE A 253 3.63 -24.16 -27.64
CA PHE A 253 3.25 -25.36 -26.90
C PHE A 253 3.86 -26.63 -27.50
N GLU A 254 3.90 -26.76 -28.83
CA GLU A 254 4.60 -27.87 -29.51
C GLU A 254 6.10 -27.86 -29.16
N ALA A 255 6.74 -26.69 -29.24
CA ALA A 255 8.17 -26.56 -28.97
C ALA A 255 8.55 -26.67 -27.48
N THR A 256 7.58 -26.70 -26.57
CA THR A 256 7.79 -26.76 -25.12
C THR A 256 7.35 -28.10 -24.55
N TYR A 257 6.25 -28.68 -25.05
CA TYR A 257 5.59 -29.86 -24.50
C TYR A 257 5.32 -30.96 -25.54
N GLY A 258 5.64 -30.77 -26.82
CA GLY A 258 5.30 -31.73 -27.88
C GLY A 258 5.96 -33.11 -27.73
N GLN A 259 7.00 -33.23 -26.89
CA GLN A 259 7.67 -34.49 -26.56
C GLN A 259 7.12 -35.15 -25.28
N ASP A 260 6.35 -34.44 -24.47
CA ASP A 260 5.76 -34.94 -23.21
C ASP A 260 4.37 -35.53 -23.47
N LYS A 261 4.28 -36.57 -24.30
CA LYS A 261 3.00 -37.21 -24.66
C LYS A 261 2.43 -38.18 -23.61
N ASP A 262 3.14 -38.37 -22.50
CA ASP A 262 2.82 -39.37 -21.47
C ASP A 262 2.33 -38.76 -20.14
N LEU A 263 1.76 -37.55 -20.18
CA LEU A 263 0.99 -36.93 -19.07
C LEU A 263 -0.51 -36.86 -19.40
#